data_AF-A0A847F2G4-F1
#
_entry.id   AF-A0A847F2G4-F1
#
_cell.length_a   1.000
_cell.length_b   1.000
_cell.length_c   1.000
_cell.angle_alpha   90.00
_cell.angle_beta   90.00
_cell.angle_gamma   90.00
#
_symmetry.space_group_name_H-M   'P 1'
#
loop_
_entity.id
_entity.type
_entity.pdbx_description
1 polymer ?
#
loop_
_entity_poly.entity_id
_entity_poly.type
_entity_poly.pdbx_seq_one_letter_code
_entity_poly.pdbx_strand_id
1 'polypeptide(L)'
;ASFTAFHVMGHGGAISTKDQFFPSYCPPGVTLSPQEKSLAYLLFDLAACVSNGGPPAPPACVPLGIETCGQDECGLRSDGCGGLIDCGGCEGGAHCSSAGICVEGCTERTCASAGYECGLHRDGCAGVIDCGTCDGNARCGLAAPGKCAECMPLTCASAEVECGELDNGCGGILDCGSCGPGRYCGIGNRCEEGASCVPKTCESAGAQCGLLYDGCGGVIQCGTCPAPQVCGYPVANQCGSVG
;
A
#
# COMPACT_ATOMS: atom_id res chain seq x y z
N ALA A 1 -18.86 7.76 9.59
CA ALA A 1 -19.27 7.33 8.25
C ALA A 1 -19.77 8.57 7.52
N SER A 2 -18.99 9.03 6.55
CA SER A 2 -19.32 10.22 5.75
C SER A 2 -20.24 9.77 4.62
N PHE A 3 -21.53 10.10 4.70
CA PHE A 3 -22.44 9.90 3.58
C PHE A 3 -22.49 11.20 2.78
N THR A 4 -21.77 11.28 1.66
CA THR A 4 -21.91 12.40 0.72
C THR A 4 -23.12 12.14 -0.17
N ALA A 5 -24.33 12.33 0.36
CA ALA A 5 -25.55 12.24 -0.44
C ALA A 5 -25.78 13.56 -1.19
N PHE A 6 -25.82 13.50 -2.53
CA PHE A 6 -26.33 14.61 -3.34
C PHE A 6 -27.86 14.51 -3.40
N HIS A 7 -28.56 15.44 -2.73
CA HIS A 7 -30.01 15.55 -2.80
C HIS A 7 -30.42 16.49 -3.95
N VAL A 8 -31.12 15.97 -4.96
CA VAL A 8 -31.69 16.79 -6.03
C VAL A 8 -33.08 17.26 -5.59
N MET A 9 -33.22 18.54 -5.26
CA MET A 9 -34.51 19.17 -4.97
C MET A 9 -35.10 19.74 -6.26
N GLY A 10 -36.28 19.27 -6.68
CA GLY A 10 -36.99 19.85 -7.81
C GLY A 10 -37.49 21.26 -7.48
N HIS A 11 -37.14 22.25 -8.30
CA HIS A 11 -37.67 23.61 -8.16
C HIS A 11 -38.91 23.76 -9.06
N GLY A 12 -40.08 24.03 -8.46
CA GLY A 12 -41.26 24.48 -9.20
C GLY A 12 -42.42 23.49 -9.40
N GLY A 13 -42.66 22.53 -8.52
CA GLY A 13 -43.86 21.68 -8.58
C GLY A 13 -44.01 20.80 -7.34
N ALA A 14 -45.24 20.41 -7.02
CA ALA A 14 -45.63 19.65 -5.82
C ALA A 14 -45.07 18.21 -5.81
N ILE A 15 -43.76 18.05 -5.71
CA ILE A 15 -43.10 16.75 -5.56
C ILE A 15 -42.94 16.49 -4.06
N SER A 16 -43.87 15.72 -3.48
CA SER A 16 -43.76 15.27 -2.09
C SER A 16 -42.76 14.11 -2.01
N THR A 17 -41.52 14.41 -1.64
CA THR A 17 -40.45 13.42 -1.45
C THR A 17 -40.37 12.88 -0.02
N LYS A 18 -41.28 13.30 0.86
CA LYS A 18 -41.26 12.97 2.30
C LYS A 18 -41.26 11.46 2.56
N ASP A 19 -42.03 10.71 1.77
CA ASP A 19 -42.24 9.26 1.94
C ASP A 19 -42.17 8.48 0.61
N GLN A 20 -41.53 9.05 -0.42
CA GLN A 20 -41.42 8.44 -1.75
C GLN A 20 -39.96 8.33 -2.20
N PHE A 21 -39.60 7.20 -2.80
CA PHE A 21 -38.25 6.94 -3.30
C PHE A 21 -38.18 7.11 -4.81
N PHE A 22 -37.05 7.57 -5.33
CA PHE A 22 -36.85 7.60 -6.78
C PHE A 22 -36.98 6.18 -7.34
N PRO A 23 -37.66 5.94 -8.49
CA PRO A 23 -38.31 6.90 -9.38
C PRO A 23 -39.81 7.08 -9.13
N SER A 24 -40.37 6.62 -8.00
CA SER A 24 -41.83 6.55 -7.78
C SER A 24 -42.52 7.91 -7.79
N TYR A 25 -41.79 8.98 -7.48
CA TYR A 25 -42.30 10.36 -7.51
C TYR A 25 -42.15 11.05 -8.89
N CYS A 26 -41.61 10.36 -9.91
CA CYS A 26 -41.55 10.89 -11.27
C CYS A 26 -42.94 10.82 -11.93
N PRO A 27 -43.38 11.86 -12.67
CA PRO A 27 -44.67 11.85 -13.35
C PRO A 27 -44.78 10.68 -14.34
N PRO A 28 -45.91 9.97 -14.39
CA PRO A 28 -46.11 8.89 -15.35
C PRO A 28 -46.00 9.42 -16.79
N GLY A 29 -45.26 8.71 -17.64
CA GLY A 29 -45.07 9.05 -19.06
C GLY A 29 -43.77 9.81 -19.38
N VAL A 30 -43.01 10.26 -18.39
CA VAL A 30 -41.67 10.83 -18.61
C VAL A 30 -40.65 9.70 -18.60
N THR A 31 -40.25 9.23 -19.78
CA THR A 31 -39.15 8.28 -19.91
C THR A 31 -37.86 9.06 -20.14
N LEU A 32 -36.91 8.93 -19.21
CA LEU A 32 -35.57 9.46 -19.41
C LEU A 32 -34.95 8.84 -20.67
N SER A 33 -34.27 9.66 -21.46
CA SER A 33 -33.45 9.21 -22.58
C SER A 33 -32.30 8.32 -22.09
N PRO A 34 -31.68 7.52 -22.99
CA PRO A 34 -30.49 6.74 -22.63
C PRO A 34 -29.37 7.58 -22.02
N GLN A 35 -29.09 8.79 -22.54
CA GLN A 35 -28.08 9.68 -21.97
C GLN A 35 -28.43 10.16 -20.56
N GLU A 36 -29.69 10.51 -20.30
CA GLU A 36 -30.14 10.95 -18.97
C GLU A 36 -30.11 9.81 -17.95
N LYS A 37 -30.39 8.58 -18.39
CA LYS A 37 -30.26 7.37 -17.55
C LYS A 37 -28.81 7.09 -17.17
N SER A 38 -27.88 7.22 -18.13
CA SER A 38 -26.45 7.09 -17.86
C SER A 38 -25.94 8.17 -16.91
N LEU A 39 -26.38 9.42 -17.08
CA LEU A 39 -26.04 10.52 -16.18
C LEU A 39 -26.60 10.30 -14.77
N ALA A 40 -27.85 9.84 -14.65
CA ALA A 40 -28.44 9.47 -13.36
C ALA A 40 -27.66 8.34 -12.68
N TYR A 41 -27.23 7.33 -13.43
CA TYR A 41 -26.41 6.22 -12.91
C TYR A 41 -25.02 6.67 -12.40
N LEU A 42 -24.45 7.72 -13.00
CA LEU A 42 -23.18 8.32 -12.54
C LEU A 42 -23.34 9.24 -11.32
N LEU A 43 -24.55 9.80 -11.12
CA LEU A 43 -24.89 10.69 -10.00
C LEU A 43 -25.38 9.93 -8.76
N PHE A 44 -26.04 8.78 -8.94
CA PHE A 44 -26.39 7.88 -7.84
C PHE A 44 -25.16 7.05 -7.47
N ASP A 45 -24.58 7.34 -6.32
CA ASP A 45 -23.60 6.46 -5.70
C ASP A 45 -24.27 5.09 -5.43
N LEU A 46 -23.81 4.04 -6.11
CA LEU A 46 -24.29 2.67 -5.88
C LEU A 46 -24.00 2.17 -4.45
N ALA A 47 -23.19 2.90 -3.66
CA ALA A 47 -23.02 2.62 -2.23
C ALA A 47 -24.20 3.08 -1.36
N ALA A 48 -25.08 3.95 -1.86
CA ALA A 48 -26.26 4.41 -1.14
C ALA A 48 -27.47 3.51 -1.46
N CYS A 49 -27.57 2.37 -0.79
CA CYS A 49 -28.80 1.59 -0.80
C CYS A 49 -29.94 2.43 -0.19
N VAL A 50 -30.88 2.87 -1.02
CA VAL A 50 -32.15 3.43 -0.55
C VAL A 50 -33.13 2.27 -0.36
N SER A 51 -33.04 1.60 0.78
CA SER A 51 -33.97 0.53 1.17
C SER A 51 -34.39 0.67 2.63
N ASN A 52 -35.67 0.45 2.92
CA ASN A 52 -36.14 0.23 4.28
C ASN A 52 -35.70 -1.18 4.72
N GLY A 53 -34.49 -1.29 5.27
CA GLY A 53 -33.88 -2.54 5.71
C GLY A 53 -32.36 -2.49 5.63
N GLY A 54 -31.69 -3.50 6.20
CA GLY A 54 -30.26 -3.71 5.97
C GLY A 54 -30.00 -3.85 4.47
N PRO A 55 -28.82 -3.41 3.97
CA PRO A 55 -28.48 -3.54 2.56
C PRO A 55 -28.68 -4.99 2.13
N PRO A 56 -29.25 -5.26 0.95
CA PRO A 56 -29.33 -6.62 0.43
C PRO A 56 -27.92 -7.19 0.45
N ALA A 57 -27.78 -8.41 0.97
CA ALA A 57 -26.50 -9.09 0.94
C ALA A 57 -26.03 -9.13 -0.53
N PRO A 58 -24.82 -8.64 -0.86
CA PRO A 58 -24.32 -8.72 -2.21
C PRO A 58 -24.35 -10.19 -2.64
N PRO A 59 -24.64 -10.48 -3.92
CA PRO A 59 -24.60 -11.84 -4.40
C PRO A 59 -23.26 -12.47 -4.05
N ALA A 60 -23.29 -13.65 -3.45
CA ALA A 60 -22.08 -14.38 -3.12
C ALA A 60 -21.31 -14.63 -4.42
N CYS A 61 -20.03 -14.23 -4.44
CA CYS A 61 -19.17 -14.49 -5.59
C CYS A 61 -18.93 -15.99 -5.67
N VAL A 62 -19.23 -16.58 -6.83
CA VAL A 62 -18.95 -17.99 -7.10
C VAL A 62 -17.64 -18.03 -7.89
N PRO A 63 -16.53 -18.51 -7.30
CA PRO A 63 -15.24 -18.53 -7.97
C PRO A 63 -15.29 -19.47 -9.17
N LEU A 64 -14.68 -19.04 -10.27
CA LEU A 64 -14.46 -19.88 -11.44
C LEU A 64 -13.46 -21.01 -11.08
N GLY A 65 -13.68 -22.20 -11.62
CA GLY A 65 -12.80 -23.35 -11.43
C GLY A 65 -11.86 -23.58 -12.62
N ILE A 66 -11.13 -24.69 -12.55
CA ILE A 66 -10.14 -25.11 -13.55
C ILE A 66 -10.73 -25.28 -14.95
N GLU A 67 -12.03 -25.50 -15.07
CA GLU A 67 -12.76 -25.61 -16.35
C GLU A 67 -12.69 -24.34 -17.20
N THR A 68 -12.27 -23.22 -16.62
CA THR A 68 -12.02 -21.97 -17.36
C THR A 68 -10.66 -21.92 -18.05
N CYS A 69 -9.77 -22.86 -17.75
CA CYS A 69 -8.50 -23.03 -18.45
C CYS A 69 -8.72 -23.82 -19.74
N GLY A 70 -8.30 -23.25 -20.87
CA GLY A 70 -8.20 -23.93 -22.16
C GLY A 70 -7.08 -24.97 -22.18
N GLN A 71 -7.07 -25.84 -23.20
CA GLN A 71 -6.09 -26.94 -23.32
C GLN A 71 -4.63 -26.47 -23.44
N ASP A 72 -4.41 -25.30 -24.05
CA ASP A 72 -3.07 -24.73 -24.23
C ASP A 72 -2.78 -23.59 -23.23
N GLU A 73 -3.65 -23.39 -22.24
CA GLU A 73 -3.47 -22.35 -21.22
C GLU A 73 -2.72 -22.86 -20.01
N CYS A 74 -1.93 -21.99 -19.40
CA CYS A 74 -1.01 -22.34 -18.31
C CYS A 74 -0.85 -21.18 -17.33
N GLY A 75 -0.31 -21.49 -16.15
CA GLY A 75 -0.02 -20.50 -15.12
C GLY A 75 -1.24 -20.06 -14.31
N LEU A 76 -1.08 -18.95 -13.59
CA LEU A 76 -2.09 -18.46 -12.64
C LEU A 76 -3.06 -17.47 -13.28
N ARG A 77 -4.37 -17.65 -13.05
CA ARG A 77 -5.44 -16.75 -13.49
C ARG A 77 -6.32 -16.35 -12.31
N SER A 78 -7.03 -15.23 -12.43
CA SER A 78 -8.01 -14.82 -11.42
C SER A 78 -9.27 -15.68 -11.51
N ASP A 79 -9.83 -16.07 -10.36
CA ASP A 79 -11.12 -16.76 -10.29
C ASP A 79 -12.34 -15.81 -10.36
N GLY A 80 -12.10 -14.50 -10.49
CA GLY A 80 -13.13 -13.46 -10.50
C GLY A 80 -13.64 -13.05 -9.12
N CYS A 81 -13.21 -13.73 -8.06
CA CYS A 81 -13.61 -13.54 -6.67
C CYS A 81 -12.44 -13.20 -5.72
N GLY A 82 -11.26 -12.94 -6.29
CA GLY A 82 -10.05 -12.57 -5.55
C GLY A 82 -9.13 -13.75 -5.21
N GLY A 83 -9.48 -14.95 -5.64
CA GLY A 83 -8.60 -16.12 -5.63
C GLY A 83 -7.86 -16.30 -6.95
N LEU A 84 -7.02 -17.34 -6.99
CA LEU A 84 -6.22 -17.71 -8.15
C LEU A 84 -6.53 -19.15 -8.56
N ILE A 85 -6.68 -19.37 -9.86
CA ILE A 85 -6.78 -20.67 -10.52
C ILE A 85 -5.42 -20.99 -11.11
N ASP A 86 -4.88 -22.18 -10.82
CA ASP A 86 -3.66 -22.69 -11.45
C ASP A 86 -4.02 -23.58 -12.64
N CYS A 87 -3.84 -23.06 -13.86
CA CYS A 87 -4.08 -23.80 -15.11
C CYS A 87 -2.99 -24.85 -15.40
N GLY A 88 -2.05 -25.06 -14.48
CA GLY A 88 -0.97 -26.02 -14.63
C GLY A 88 0.19 -25.50 -15.47
N GLY A 89 1.10 -26.42 -15.76
CA GLY A 89 2.29 -26.18 -16.58
C GLY A 89 2.14 -26.73 -17.99
N CYS A 90 3.05 -26.34 -18.87
CA CYS A 90 3.09 -26.83 -20.24
C CYS A 90 3.80 -28.18 -20.33
N GLU A 91 3.26 -29.10 -21.14
CA GLU A 91 3.88 -30.40 -21.43
C GLU A 91 4.97 -30.27 -22.51
N GLY A 92 5.79 -31.31 -22.68
CA GLY A 92 6.75 -31.40 -23.80
C GLY A 92 7.92 -30.40 -23.78
N GLY A 93 8.13 -29.68 -22.66
CA GLY A 93 9.18 -28.65 -22.57
C GLY A 93 8.77 -27.30 -23.17
N ALA A 94 7.50 -27.11 -23.51
CA ALA A 94 6.96 -25.80 -23.83
C ALA A 94 6.99 -24.89 -22.59
N HIS A 95 7.02 -23.58 -22.81
CA HIS A 95 7.04 -22.59 -21.73
C HIS A 95 5.73 -21.83 -21.65
N CYS A 96 5.34 -21.47 -20.43
CA CYS A 96 4.18 -20.62 -20.23
C CYS A 96 4.54 -19.17 -20.53
N SER A 97 4.04 -18.65 -21.64
CA SER A 97 4.25 -17.24 -21.99
C SER A 97 3.56 -16.31 -21.00
N SER A 98 3.93 -15.02 -21.03
CA SER A 98 3.23 -13.98 -20.24
C SER A 98 1.75 -13.80 -20.62
N ALA A 99 1.31 -14.38 -21.74
CA ALA A 99 -0.10 -14.43 -22.14
C ALA A 99 -0.87 -15.60 -21.49
N GLY A 100 -0.20 -16.45 -20.69
CA GLY A 100 -0.79 -17.65 -20.11
C GLY A 100 -1.06 -18.75 -21.13
N ILE A 101 -0.28 -18.79 -22.21
CA ILE A 101 -0.39 -19.79 -23.29
C ILE A 101 0.93 -20.53 -23.43
N CYS A 102 0.84 -21.85 -23.61
CA CYS A 102 1.96 -22.73 -23.88
C CYS A 102 2.51 -22.53 -25.29
N VAL A 103 3.81 -22.26 -25.37
CA VAL A 103 4.51 -21.99 -26.62
C VAL A 103 5.78 -22.83 -26.72
N GLU A 104 5.97 -23.45 -27.88
CA GLU A 104 7.17 -24.26 -28.17
C GLU A 104 8.36 -23.36 -28.51
N GLY A 105 9.52 -23.72 -27.95
CA GLY A 105 10.77 -23.00 -28.16
C GLY A 105 10.82 -21.67 -27.42
N CYS A 106 11.48 -21.67 -26.25
CA CYS A 106 11.91 -20.44 -25.63
C CYS A 106 13.40 -20.26 -25.81
N THR A 107 13.81 -19.16 -26.43
CA THR A 107 15.23 -18.79 -26.40
C THR A 107 15.47 -17.99 -25.13
N GLU A 108 16.04 -18.65 -24.13
CA GLU A 108 16.41 -18.02 -22.86
C GLU A 108 17.33 -16.83 -23.12
N ARG A 109 17.01 -15.70 -22.50
CA ARG A 109 17.93 -14.57 -22.44
C ARG A 109 19.11 -14.95 -21.56
N THR A 110 20.32 -14.64 -22.00
CA THR A 110 21.54 -14.80 -21.20
C THR A 110 21.92 -13.47 -20.58
N CYS A 111 22.76 -13.49 -19.55
CA CYS A 111 23.31 -12.27 -18.96
C CYS A 111 23.97 -11.38 -20.02
N ALA A 112 24.74 -11.97 -20.93
CA ALA A 112 25.39 -11.25 -22.03
C ALA A 112 24.38 -10.62 -23.00
N SER A 113 23.33 -11.34 -23.41
CA SER A 113 22.34 -10.80 -24.35
C SER A 113 21.42 -9.74 -23.72
N ALA A 114 21.24 -9.79 -22.39
CA ALA A 114 20.54 -8.76 -21.62
C ALA A 114 21.43 -7.55 -21.28
N GLY A 115 22.75 -7.70 -21.39
CA GLY A 115 23.71 -6.74 -20.87
C GLY A 115 23.76 -6.69 -19.34
N TYR A 116 23.40 -7.76 -18.63
CA TYR A 116 23.51 -7.85 -17.17
C TYR A 116 24.89 -8.40 -16.76
N GLU A 117 25.43 -7.82 -15.68
CA GLU A 117 26.70 -8.16 -15.05
C GLU A 117 26.51 -8.85 -13.70
N CYS A 118 25.33 -8.71 -13.08
CA CYS A 118 25.05 -9.24 -11.75
C CYS A 118 23.54 -9.42 -11.53
N GLY A 119 23.19 -10.17 -10.48
CA GLY A 119 21.84 -10.29 -9.96
C GLY A 119 21.02 -11.40 -10.62
N LEU A 120 19.85 -11.64 -10.03
CA LEU A 120 18.87 -12.59 -10.51
C LEU A 120 17.87 -11.89 -11.43
N HIS A 121 17.72 -12.39 -12.66
CA HIS A 121 16.81 -11.82 -13.65
C HIS A 121 15.93 -12.89 -14.26
N ARG A 122 14.80 -12.49 -14.84
CA ARG A 122 13.98 -13.40 -15.64
C ARG A 122 14.67 -13.69 -16.97
N ASP A 123 14.67 -14.96 -17.38
CA ASP A 123 15.19 -15.41 -18.67
C ASP A 123 14.20 -15.20 -19.84
N GLY A 124 12.93 -14.89 -19.52
CA GLY A 124 11.84 -14.76 -20.49
C GLY A 124 11.06 -16.06 -20.76
N CYS A 125 11.48 -17.16 -20.13
CA CYS A 125 11.03 -18.53 -20.33
C CYS A 125 10.48 -19.17 -19.04
N ALA A 126 10.01 -18.33 -18.11
CA ALA A 126 9.60 -18.70 -16.75
C ALA A 126 10.74 -19.19 -15.83
N GLY A 127 11.99 -19.13 -16.27
CA GLY A 127 13.18 -19.35 -15.45
C GLY A 127 13.81 -18.06 -14.92
N VAL A 128 14.88 -18.24 -14.16
CA VAL A 128 15.68 -17.18 -13.59
C VAL A 128 17.13 -17.40 -14.01
N ILE A 129 17.72 -16.41 -14.68
CA ILE A 129 19.16 -16.36 -14.90
C ILE A 129 19.85 -15.72 -13.70
N ASP A 130 20.91 -16.36 -13.22
CA ASP A 130 21.81 -15.81 -12.22
C ASP A 130 23.06 -15.25 -12.90
N CYS A 131 23.18 -13.93 -12.91
CA CYS A 131 24.33 -13.23 -13.48
C CYS A 131 25.45 -13.02 -12.45
N GLY A 132 25.36 -13.65 -11.28
CA GLY A 132 26.36 -13.61 -10.24
C GLY A 132 26.28 -12.36 -9.36
N THR A 133 27.35 -12.12 -8.62
CA THR A 133 27.49 -10.98 -7.71
C THR A 133 28.56 -10.02 -8.21
N CYS A 134 28.48 -8.76 -7.80
CA CYS A 134 29.56 -7.80 -8.03
C CYS A 134 30.74 -8.06 -7.08
N ASP A 135 31.95 -7.83 -7.56
CA ASP A 135 33.16 -7.92 -6.74
C ASP A 135 33.33 -6.68 -5.82
N GLY A 136 34.10 -6.85 -4.74
CA GLY A 136 34.50 -5.74 -3.87
C GLY A 136 33.33 -5.03 -3.18
N ASN A 137 33.34 -3.68 -3.23
CA ASN A 137 32.27 -2.88 -2.63
C ASN A 137 31.07 -2.67 -3.58
N ALA A 138 31.18 -3.09 -4.84
CA ALA A 138 30.18 -2.78 -5.83
C ALA A 138 28.84 -3.44 -5.49
N ARG A 139 27.75 -2.78 -5.87
CA ARG A 139 26.38 -3.20 -5.59
C ARG A 139 25.61 -3.34 -6.89
N CYS A 140 24.87 -4.45 -6.97
CA CYS A 140 24.11 -4.77 -8.16
C CYS A 140 22.88 -3.88 -8.27
N GLY A 141 22.68 -3.23 -9.42
CA GLY A 141 21.50 -2.41 -9.65
C GLY A 141 21.63 -0.96 -9.16
N LEU A 142 22.78 -0.57 -8.56
CA LEU A 142 22.92 0.74 -7.90
C LEU A 142 22.85 1.91 -8.89
N ALA A 143 23.55 1.81 -10.04
CA ALA A 143 23.50 2.84 -11.09
C ALA A 143 22.49 2.52 -12.20
N ALA A 144 22.34 1.24 -12.54
CA ALA A 144 21.39 0.76 -13.53
C ALA A 144 21.03 -0.72 -13.26
N PRO A 145 19.83 -1.19 -13.67
CA PRO A 145 19.40 -2.57 -13.43
C PRO A 145 20.40 -3.60 -13.96
N GLY A 146 20.76 -4.57 -13.12
CA GLY A 146 21.68 -5.65 -13.46
C GLY A 146 23.11 -5.21 -13.77
N LYS A 147 23.49 -3.96 -13.47
CA LYS A 147 24.86 -3.45 -13.61
C LYS A 147 25.55 -3.34 -12.25
N CYS A 148 26.85 -3.59 -12.23
CA CYS A 148 27.66 -3.34 -11.06
C CYS A 148 28.10 -1.87 -11.03
N ALA A 149 27.90 -1.22 -9.88
CA ALA A 149 28.47 0.09 -9.65
C ALA A 149 29.09 0.16 -8.24
N GLU A 150 30.23 0.83 -8.15
CA GLU A 150 30.91 1.10 -6.90
C GLU A 150 29.98 1.88 -5.96
N CYS A 151 29.93 1.43 -4.71
CA CYS A 151 29.13 2.09 -3.68
C CYS A 151 30.06 2.97 -2.85
N MET A 152 29.84 4.28 -2.87
CA MET A 152 30.59 5.20 -2.03
C MET A 152 29.94 5.23 -0.64
N PRO A 153 30.57 4.60 0.39
CA PRO A 153 29.96 4.53 1.70
C PRO A 153 29.89 5.92 2.33
N LEU A 154 28.82 6.13 3.08
CA LEU A 154 28.71 7.28 3.96
C LEU A 154 29.83 7.24 5.01
N THR A 155 30.23 8.40 5.51
CA THR A 155 31.09 8.55 6.68
C THR A 155 30.32 9.29 7.77
N CYS A 156 30.69 9.12 9.04
CA CYS A 156 30.07 9.87 10.13
C CYS A 156 30.11 11.39 9.88
N ALA A 157 31.20 11.90 9.32
CA ALA A 157 31.33 13.32 8.98
C ALA A 157 30.38 13.75 7.86
N SER A 158 30.28 12.98 6.77
CA SER A 158 29.38 13.31 5.65
C SER A 158 27.91 13.09 5.98
N ALA A 159 27.61 12.23 6.96
CA ALA A 159 26.28 12.05 7.53
C ALA A 159 25.90 13.16 8.53
N GLU A 160 26.87 14.01 8.90
CA GLU A 160 26.78 14.92 10.02
C GLU A 160 26.32 14.19 11.28
N VAL A 161 26.97 13.09 11.65
CA VAL A 161 26.66 12.26 12.83
C VAL A 161 27.81 12.31 13.82
N GLU A 162 27.50 12.39 15.12
CA GLU A 162 28.48 12.59 16.20
C GLU A 162 28.71 11.34 17.07
N CYS A 163 27.79 10.37 17.06
CA CYS A 163 27.85 9.20 17.94
C CYS A 163 26.99 8.04 17.44
N GLY A 164 27.19 6.86 18.00
CA GLY A 164 26.36 5.68 17.75
C GLY A 164 26.65 5.02 16.40
N GLU A 165 25.82 4.03 16.08
CA GLU A 165 25.94 3.25 14.86
C GLU A 165 25.08 3.83 13.73
N LEU A 166 25.60 3.79 12.50
CA LEU A 166 24.92 4.30 11.30
C LEU A 166 25.18 3.37 10.11
N ASP A 167 24.13 3.00 9.37
CA ASP A 167 24.30 2.27 8.11
C ASP A 167 24.99 3.17 7.07
N ASN A 168 26.03 2.64 6.41
CA ASN A 168 26.82 3.41 5.45
C ASN A 168 26.21 3.49 4.04
N GLY A 169 25.01 2.95 3.83
CA GLY A 169 24.31 2.86 2.55
C GLY A 169 24.83 1.77 1.60
N CYS A 170 25.91 1.09 1.98
CA CYS A 170 26.61 0.08 1.18
C CYS A 170 26.64 -1.29 1.86
N GLY A 171 25.84 -1.50 2.91
CA GLY A 171 25.73 -2.76 3.67
C GLY A 171 26.78 -2.94 4.76
N GLY A 172 27.45 -1.85 5.17
CA GLY A 172 28.30 -1.80 6.35
C GLY A 172 27.74 -0.86 7.41
N ILE A 173 28.13 -1.06 8.67
CA ILE A 173 27.77 -0.21 9.79
C ILE A 173 29.00 0.64 10.17
N LEU A 174 28.80 1.95 10.32
CA LEU A 174 29.77 2.90 10.84
C LEU A 174 29.57 3.01 12.35
N ASP A 175 30.65 2.92 13.12
CA ASP A 175 30.66 3.32 14.53
C ASP A 175 31.20 4.75 14.62
N CYS A 176 30.31 5.70 14.91
CA CYS A 176 30.64 7.11 15.05
C CYS A 176 31.08 7.48 16.47
N GLY A 177 31.30 6.50 17.33
CA GLY A 177 31.82 6.65 18.68
C GLY A 177 30.75 6.99 19.71
N SER A 178 31.21 7.32 20.92
CA SER A 178 30.35 7.71 22.04
C SER A 178 30.49 9.19 22.36
N CYS A 179 29.44 9.75 22.96
CA CYS A 179 29.50 11.10 23.49
C CYS A 179 30.44 11.22 24.70
N GLY A 180 30.98 12.42 24.92
CA GLY A 180 31.81 12.73 26.09
C GLY A 180 31.05 12.59 27.43
N PRO A 181 31.76 12.69 28.56
CA PRO A 181 31.16 12.49 29.88
C PRO A 181 29.99 13.45 30.14
N GLY A 182 28.89 12.93 30.67
CA GLY A 182 27.67 13.70 30.95
C GLY A 182 26.78 13.96 29.73
N ARG A 183 27.07 13.34 28.59
CA ARG A 183 26.27 13.41 27.37
C ARG A 183 25.88 12.01 26.90
N TYR A 184 24.75 11.90 26.23
CA TYR A 184 24.28 10.65 25.63
C TYR A 184 24.09 10.80 24.13
N CYS A 185 24.07 9.66 23.43
CA CYS A 185 23.76 9.64 22.00
C CYS A 185 22.25 9.67 21.79
N GLY A 186 21.74 10.80 21.33
CA GLY A 186 20.31 11.04 21.15
C GLY A 186 19.78 10.60 19.78
N ILE A 187 18.53 10.97 19.52
CA ILE A 187 17.88 10.67 18.24
C ILE A 187 18.60 11.42 17.12
N GLY A 188 18.81 10.74 15.99
CA GLY A 188 19.58 11.30 14.87
C GLY A 188 21.08 11.32 15.13
N ASN A 189 21.55 10.50 16.07
CA ASN A 189 22.97 10.24 16.30
C ASN A 189 23.77 11.51 16.65
N ARG A 190 23.18 12.40 17.44
CA ARG A 190 23.81 13.62 17.97
C ARG A 190 24.06 13.52 19.46
N CYS A 191 25.10 14.18 19.94
CA CYS A 191 25.38 14.20 21.37
C CYS A 191 24.51 15.23 22.08
N GLU A 192 23.64 14.75 22.95
CA GLU A 192 22.75 15.57 23.78
C GLU A 192 23.25 15.61 25.23
N GLU A 193 22.94 16.71 25.94
CA GLU A 193 23.31 16.89 27.34
C GLU A 193 22.47 16.00 28.27
N GLY A 194 23.11 15.35 29.24
CA GLY A 194 22.47 14.46 30.20
C GLY A 194 23.17 13.11 30.33
N ALA A 195 22.98 12.45 31.48
CA ALA A 195 23.57 11.13 31.73
C ALA A 195 22.92 10.01 30.89
N SER A 196 21.67 10.19 30.49
CA SER A 196 20.90 9.28 29.65
C SER A 196 19.72 10.01 29.02
N CYS A 197 19.15 9.44 27.95
CA CYS A 197 17.88 9.91 27.43
C CYS A 197 16.77 9.74 28.49
N VAL A 198 15.92 10.75 28.64
CA VAL A 198 14.78 10.73 29.56
C VAL A 198 13.50 10.61 28.74
N PRO A 199 12.82 9.45 28.75
CA PRO A 199 11.58 9.23 27.99
C PRO A 199 10.49 10.22 28.39
N LYS A 200 9.81 10.79 27.39
CA LYS A 200 8.58 11.56 27.63
C LYS A 200 7.50 10.64 28.17
N THR A 201 6.72 11.13 29.13
CA THR A 201 5.45 10.54 29.55
C THR A 201 4.28 11.19 28.81
N CYS A 202 3.11 10.58 28.87
CA CYS A 202 1.87 11.15 28.31
C CYS A 202 1.56 12.53 28.89
N GLU A 203 1.77 12.71 30.20
CA GLU A 203 1.59 14.01 30.86
C GLU A 203 2.58 15.04 30.33
N SER A 204 3.86 14.69 30.20
CA SER A 204 4.89 15.60 29.69
C SER A 204 4.70 15.97 28.22
N ALA A 205 4.08 15.07 27.44
CA ALA A 205 3.70 15.30 26.04
C ALA A 205 2.35 16.01 25.90
N GLY A 206 1.63 16.21 27.01
CA GLY A 206 0.26 16.72 27.02
C GLY A 206 -0.74 15.83 26.28
N ALA A 207 -0.46 14.54 26.12
CA ALA A 207 -1.29 13.59 25.37
C ALA A 207 -2.30 12.88 26.28
N GLN A 208 -3.56 12.83 25.85
CA GLN A 208 -4.67 12.16 26.53
C GLN A 208 -5.05 10.81 25.90
N CYS A 209 -4.58 10.54 24.69
CA CYS A 209 -4.90 9.35 23.93
C CYS A 209 -3.85 9.09 22.84
N GLY A 210 -3.81 7.85 22.33
CA GLY A 210 -3.00 7.50 21.15
C GLY A 210 -1.59 6.98 21.47
N LEU A 211 -0.83 6.71 20.42
CA LEU A 211 0.56 6.24 20.49
C LEU A 211 1.50 7.38 20.11
N LEU A 212 2.54 7.60 20.91
CA LEU A 212 3.55 8.62 20.68
C LEU A 212 4.94 8.03 20.89
N TYR A 213 5.95 8.55 20.19
CA TYR A 213 7.34 8.25 20.50
C TYR A 213 7.78 9.01 21.74
N ASP A 214 8.54 8.35 22.61
CA ASP A 214 9.01 8.92 23.88
C ASP A 214 10.22 9.86 23.71
N GLY A 215 10.80 9.92 22.51
CA GLY A 215 12.01 10.71 22.23
C GLY A 215 13.32 10.00 22.59
N CYS A 216 13.26 8.74 23.03
CA CYS A 216 14.40 7.90 23.43
C CYS A 216 14.40 6.53 22.71
N GLY A 217 13.63 6.40 21.63
CA GLY A 217 13.51 5.15 20.86
C GLY A 217 12.39 4.22 21.33
N GLY A 218 11.65 4.60 22.37
CA GLY A 218 10.46 3.89 22.85
C GLY A 218 9.14 4.49 22.34
N VAL A 219 8.05 3.77 22.57
CA VAL A 219 6.68 4.20 22.27
C VAL A 219 5.89 4.24 23.58
N ILE A 220 5.19 5.35 23.83
CA ILE A 220 4.23 5.50 24.93
C ILE A 220 2.80 5.40 24.41
N GLN A 221 1.91 4.81 25.21
CA GLN A 221 0.49 4.64 24.90
C GLN A 221 -0.36 5.44 25.88
N CYS A 222 -0.92 6.55 25.42
CA CYS A 222 -1.61 7.52 26.26
C CYS A 222 -3.10 7.22 26.46
N GLY A 223 -3.49 5.95 26.42
CA GLY A 223 -4.88 5.52 26.61
C GLY A 223 -5.78 5.76 25.39
N THR A 224 -7.09 5.61 25.61
CA THR A 224 -8.14 5.76 24.60
C THR A 224 -9.19 6.76 25.05
N CYS A 225 -9.84 7.45 24.11
CA CYS A 225 -10.90 8.39 24.45
C CYS A 225 -12.22 7.70 24.82
N PRO A 226 -12.96 8.23 25.80
CA PRO A 226 -14.30 7.74 26.09
C PRO A 226 -15.25 8.06 24.93
N ALA A 227 -16.11 7.11 24.54
CA ALA A 227 -17.13 7.35 23.51
C ALA A 227 -18.08 8.49 23.96
N PRO A 228 -18.48 9.41 23.06
CA PRO A 228 -18.30 9.43 21.60
C PRO A 228 -17.07 10.21 21.10
N GLN A 229 -16.07 10.46 21.96
CA GLN A 229 -14.90 11.25 21.60
C GLN A 229 -13.96 10.46 20.70
N VAL A 230 -13.28 11.17 19.81
CA VAL A 230 -12.28 10.64 18.89
C VAL A 230 -10.91 11.17 19.30
N CYS A 231 -9.92 10.28 19.29
CA CYS A 231 -8.54 10.66 19.58
C CYS A 231 -7.95 11.45 18.41
N GLY A 232 -7.35 12.60 18.71
CA GLY A 232 -6.70 13.45 17.71
C GLY A 232 -7.60 14.48 17.06
N TYR A 233 -8.83 14.68 17.56
CA TYR A 233 -9.75 15.70 17.05
C TYR A 233 -10.20 16.66 18.15
N PRO A 234 -10.21 17.99 17.94
CA PRO A 234 -9.62 18.72 16.80
C PRO A 234 -8.09 18.86 16.91
N VAL A 235 -7.51 18.47 18.05
CA VAL A 235 -6.07 18.59 18.32
C VAL A 235 -5.47 17.19 18.44
N ALA A 236 -4.28 16.99 17.87
CA ALA A 236 -3.56 15.73 17.91
C ALA A 236 -3.39 15.21 19.35
N ASN A 237 -3.61 13.90 19.55
CA ASN A 237 -3.48 13.21 20.83
C ASN A 237 -4.34 13.77 21.99
N GLN A 238 -5.37 14.58 21.67
CA GLN A 238 -6.40 15.02 22.60
C GLN A 238 -7.72 14.30 22.28
N CYS A 239 -8.54 14.11 23.31
CA CYS A 239 -9.89 13.62 23.12
C CYS A 239 -10.85 14.76 22.82
N GLY A 240 -11.57 14.66 21.71
CA GLY A 240 -12.62 15.62 21.40
C GLY A 240 -13.77 15.02 20.62
N SER A 241 -14.92 15.66 20.72
CA SER A 241 -16.14 15.20 20.08
C SER A 241 -16.21 15.71 18.64
N VAL A 242 -16.67 14.85 17.74
CA VAL A 242 -17.17 15.27 16.43
C VAL A 242 -18.61 15.75 16.67
N GLY A 243 -18.84 17.05 16.50
CA GLY A 243 -20.17 17.66 16.69
C GLY A 243 -21.21 17.18 15.68
#